data_AF-A0A246J8N7-F1
#
_entry.id   AF-A0A246J8N7-F1
#
_cell.length_a   1.000
_cell.length_b   1.000
_cell.length_c   1.000
_cell.angle_alpha   90.00
_cell.angle_beta   90.00
_cell.angle_gamma   90.00
#
_symmetry.space_group_name_H-M   'P 1'
#
loop_
_entity.id
_entity.type
_entity.pdbx_description
1 polymer ?
#
loop_
_entity_poly.entity_id
_entity_poly.type
_entity_poly.pdbx_seq_one_letter_code
_entity_poly.pdbx_strand_id
1 'polypeptide(L)' 'MDKDEWKQFLRWLDEANEEELAQVKQRLRATQSAVTEPGVRSDLRRMLRLIDEEVLIRQNLATRSKEHR' A
#
# COMPACT_ATOMS: atom_id res chain seq x y z
N MET A 1 -1.73 12.65 8.19
CA MET A 1 -0.53 12.59 7.35
C MET A 1 -0.37 13.90 6.62
N ASP A 2 0.79 14.52 6.76
CA ASP A 2 1.11 15.72 6.01
C ASP A 2 1.52 15.42 4.56
N LYS A 3 1.74 16.48 3.78
CA LYS A 3 2.06 16.40 2.36
C LYS A 3 3.37 15.66 2.09
N ASP A 4 4.37 15.83 2.94
CA ASP A 4 5.70 15.27 2.72
C ASP A 4 5.77 13.82 3.18
N GLU A 5 5.02 13.43 4.21
CA GLU A 5 4.76 12.03 4.55
C GLU A 5 4.08 11.29 3.40
N TRP A 6 3.06 11.89 2.77
CA TRP A 6 2.38 11.29 1.62
C TRP A 6 3.30 11.08 0.42
N LYS A 7 4.18 12.05 0.11
CA LYS A 7 5.14 11.90 -0.99
C LYS A 7 6.13 10.77 -0.73
N GLN A 8 6.65 10.69 0.50
CA GLN A 8 7.58 9.63 0.88
C GLN A 8 6.92 8.26 0.79
N PHE A 9 5.67 8.15 1.25
CA PHE A 9 4.90 6.91 1.14
C PHE A 9 4.68 6.51 -0.32
N LEU A 10 4.27 7.44 -1.19
CA LEU A 10 4.03 7.13 -2.61
C LEU A 10 5.33 6.73 -3.33
N ARG A 11 6.43 7.44 -3.06
CA ARG A 11 7.73 7.06 -3.61
C ARG A 11 8.16 5.67 -3.15
N TRP A 12 7.96 5.36 -1.88
CA TRP A 12 8.23 4.02 -1.35
C TRP A 12 7.34 2.97 -2.03
N LEU A 13 6.05 3.27 -2.26
CA LEU A 13 5.11 2.35 -2.91
C LEU A 13 5.57 1.96 -4.32
N ASP A 14 6.11 2.93 -5.07
CA ASP A 14 6.65 2.71 -6.42
C ASP A 14 7.89 1.80 -6.40
N GLU A 15 8.73 1.91 -5.37
CA GLU A 15 10.02 1.21 -5.25
C GLU A 15 9.93 -0.15 -4.52
N ALA A 16 8.93 -0.33 -3.65
CA ALA A 16 8.80 -1.50 -2.79
C ALA A 16 8.59 -2.80 -3.57
N ASN A 17 9.07 -3.93 -3.06
CA ASN A 17 8.82 -5.27 -3.62
C ASN A 17 7.58 -5.95 -3.00
N GLU A 18 7.17 -7.11 -3.53
CA GLU A 18 5.96 -7.82 -3.07
C GLU A 18 6.00 -8.19 -1.58
N GLU A 19 7.17 -8.59 -1.07
CA GLU A 19 7.33 -8.95 0.34
C GLU A 19 7.18 -7.73 1.24
N GLU A 20 7.82 -6.62 0.87
CA GLU A 20 7.72 -5.35 1.60
C GLU A 20 6.28 -4.82 1.63
N LEU A 21 5.57 -4.90 0.50
CA LEU A 21 4.15 -4.54 0.41
C LEU A 21 3.30 -5.40 1.37
N ALA A 22 3.55 -6.71 1.42
CA ALA A 22 2.84 -7.61 2.34
C ALA A 22 3.13 -7.29 3.81
N GLN A 23 4.41 -7.09 4.16
CA GLN A 23 4.83 -6.78 5.53
C GLN A 23 4.25 -5.45 6.01
N VAL A 24 4.34 -4.39 5.20
CA VAL A 24 3.80 -3.07 5.56
C VAL A 24 2.29 -3.10 5.64
N LYS A 25 1.59 -3.81 4.75
CA LYS A 25 0.14 -4.00 4.83
C LYS A 25 -0.27 -4.66 6.15
N GLN A 26 0.44 -5.70 6.58
CA GLN A 26 0.17 -6.34 7.87
C GLN A 26 0.38 -5.38 9.04
N ARG A 27 1.48 -4.61 9.04
CA ARG A 27 1.74 -3.59 10.07
C ARG A 27 0.65 -2.53 10.11
N LEU A 28 0.25 -1.98 8.97
CA LEU A 28 -0.81 -0.98 8.88
C LEU A 28 -2.17 -1.50 9.38
N ARG A 29 -2.49 -2.78 9.12
CA ARG A 29 -3.71 -3.41 9.67
C ARG A 29 -3.67 -3.52 11.19
N ALA A 30 -2.52 -3.91 11.75
CA ALA A 30 -2.34 -3.97 13.20
C ALA A 30 -2.41 -2.57 13.84
N THR A 31 -1.81 -1.56 13.20
CA THR A 31 -1.92 -0.17 13.67
C THR A 31 -3.36 0.33 13.59
N GLN A 32 -4.07 0.02 12.50
CA GLN A 32 -5.46 0.45 12.30
C GLN A 32 -6.42 -0.11 13.37
N SER A 33 -6.19 -1.34 13.84
CA SER A 33 -7.02 -1.92 14.90
C SER A 33 -6.74 -1.28 16.26
N ALA A 34 -5.51 -0.82 16.51
CA ALA A 34 -5.11 -0.19 17.76
C ALA A 34 -5.47 1.31 17.86
N VAL A 35 -5.54 2.02 16.72
CA VAL A 35 -5.78 3.48 16.69
C VAL A 35 -7.28 3.81 16.74
N THR A 36 -7.67 4.69 17.65
CA THR A 36 -9.05 5.19 17.80
C THR A 36 -9.27 6.55 17.12
N GLU A 37 -8.21 7.32 16.87
CA GLU A 37 -8.31 8.66 16.29
C GLU A 37 -8.85 8.61 14.83
N PRO A 38 -9.99 9.27 14.53
CA PRO A 38 -10.63 9.17 13.22
C PRO A 38 -9.77 9.63 12.05
N GLY A 39 -8.98 10.71 12.22
CA GLY A 39 -8.09 11.25 11.19
C GLY A 39 -7.03 10.23 10.79
N VAL A 40 -6.30 9.71 11.78
CA VAL A 40 -5.28 8.68 11.58
C VAL A 40 -5.89 7.39 11.00
N ARG A 41 -7.07 6.96 11.47
CA ARG A 41 -7.78 5.81 10.88
C ARG A 41 -8.14 6.03 9.40
N SER A 42 -8.45 7.26 9.01
CA SER A 42 -8.73 7.62 7.62
C SER A 42 -7.48 7.50 6.75
N ASP A 43 -6.35 8.03 7.22
CA ASP A 43 -5.07 7.94 6.53
C ASP A 43 -4.61 6.49 6.38
N LEU A 44 -4.66 5.69 7.46
CA LEU A 44 -4.34 4.26 7.42
C LEU A 44 -5.20 3.48 6.42
N ARG A 45 -6.51 3.78 6.35
CA ARG A 45 -7.40 3.17 5.33
C ARG A 45 -6.95 3.52 3.92
N ARG A 46 -6.56 4.77 3.70
CA ARG A 46 -6.11 5.24 2.39
C ARG A 46 -4.78 4.58 2.00
N MET A 47 -3.81 4.49 2.90
CA MET A 47 -2.55 3.78 2.66
C MET A 47 -2.79 2.31 2.30
N LEU A 48 -3.64 1.61 3.07
CA LEU A 48 -3.99 0.22 2.81
C LEU A 48 -4.61 0.03 1.42
N ARG A 49 -5.51 0.93 1.02
CA ARG A 49 -6.13 0.87 -0.31
C ARG A 49 -5.10 1.05 -1.42
N LEU A 50 -4.18 2.00 -1.29
CA LEU A 50 -3.15 2.24 -2.29
C LEU A 50 -2.22 1.03 -2.45
N ILE A 51 -1.87 0.34 -1.35
CA ILE A 51 -1.12 -0.91 -1.41
C ILE A 51 -1.92 -2.01 -2.11
N ASP A 52 -3.21 -2.13 -1.82
CA ASP A 52 -4.09 -3.12 -2.47
C ASP A 52 -4.19 -2.87 -3.99
N GLU A 53 -4.32 -1.60 -4.39
CA GLU A 53 -4.34 -1.18 -5.80
C GLU A 53 -3.01 -1.52 -6.50
N GLU A 54 -1.88 -1.19 -5.89
CA GLU A 54 -0.55 -1.45 -6.44
C GLU A 54 -0.29 -2.95 -6.65
N VAL A 55 -0.64 -3.77 -5.66
CA VAL A 55 -0.52 -5.24 -5.76
C VAL A 55 -1.36 -5.77 -6.93
N LEU A 56 -2.61 -5.29 -7.06
CA LEU A 56 -3.51 -5.72 -8.13
C LEU A 56 -2.99 -5.28 -9.51
N ILE A 57 -2.46 -4.07 -9.62
CA ILE A 57 -1.84 -3.56 -10.86
C ILE A 57 -0.66 -4.47 -11.27
N ARG A 58 0.25 -4.77 -10.35
CA ARG A 58 1.41 -5.63 -10.63
C ARG A 58 1.03 -7.04 -11.03
N GLN A 59 0.03 -7.63 -10.37
CA GLN A 59 -0.49 -8.95 -10.73
C GLN A 59 -1.09 -8.96 -12.13
N ASN A 60 -1.86 -7.93 -12.49
CA ASN A 60 -2.43 -7.78 -13.83
C ASN A 60 -1.35 -7.63 -14.90
N LEU A 61 -0.31 -6.82 -14.64
CA LEU A 61 0.83 -6.66 -15.56
C LEU A 61 1.61 -7.96 -15.74
N ALA A 62 1.87 -8.68 -14.65
CA ALA A 62 2.55 -9.98 -14.69
C ALA A 62 1.74 -11.03 -15.46
N THR A 63 0.41 -11.00 -15.34
CA THR A 63 -0.48 -11.92 -16.06
C THR A 63 -0.48 -11.62 -17.57
N ARG A 64 -0.65 -10.35 -17.96
CA ARG A 64 -0.58 -9.93 -19.37
C ARG A 64 0.76 -10.23 -20.04
N SER A 65 1.86 -10.08 -19.30
CA SER A 65 3.19 -10.42 -19.79
C SER A 65 3.38 -11.92 -20.05
N LYS A 66 2.63 -12.80 -19.37
CA LYS A 66 2.68 -14.25 -19.59
C LYS A 66 1.82 -14.69 -20.77
N GLU A 67 0.72 -13.99 -21.05
CA GLU A 67 -0.17 -14.27 -22.19
C GLU A 67 0.44 -13.91 -23.56
N HIS A 68 1.42 -13.00 -23.59
CA HIS A 68 2.11 -12.57 -24.82
C HIS A 68 3.44 -13.31 -25.10
N ARG A 69 3.76 -14.36 -24.35
CA ARG A 69 4.93 -15.24 -24.59
C ARG A 69 4.48 -16.56 -25.22
#